data_AF-A0A9P9S1L2-F1
#
_entry.id   AF-A0A9P9S1L2-F1
#
_cell.length_a   1.000
_cell.length_b   1.000
_cell.length_c   1.000
_cell.angle_alpha   90.00
_cell.angle_beta   90.00
_cell.angle_gamma   90.00
#
_symmetry.space_group_name_H-M   'P 1'
#
loop_
_entity.id
_entity.type
_entity.pdbx_description
1 polymer ?
#
loop_
_entity_poly.entity_id
_entity_poly.type
_entity_poly.pdbx_seq_one_letter_code
_entity_poly.pdbx_strand_id
1 'polypeptide(L)'
;MIMDHSKPSFATTSEPEKKRIPSTTEFSSSDMENLPDCAEVQISVESNEGSVNNLKPSQMLLQTTITVECGAKLNTKFTMHEEMLRCHSTSFDQLCAKAKPIRDQYTQCKITMDRIACCIFPEVTHEQFEAAHLEQKVAPLIVQTYEKYPLLEHHASVKKVIEMAVDDQIGQKSTKVAPSTRGNKKDSRDNNRDMSLKERLSLLQSRGVRIVAELLFAKLHKITKSENMKAASNPVKAAAQRRIILPEFEATTVQSFIRWIYQGSLTYQNADQLYALLNLSSNISVPSLSELCLQKLHYAAIDTIRLAIANGDRIQALLEFGSAHTDNALKVVFTNVLKDKDPPKRLLQLVIDTLADNLDMELWAHLRNLIGHELALQLIEVMIDRQQIKAEGSC
;
A
#
# COMPACT_ATOMS: atom_id res chain seq x y z
N MET A 1 -8.95 -45.58 -46.86
CA MET A 1 -8.19 -44.91 -45.77
C MET A 1 -9.24 -44.32 -44.86
N ILE A 2 -9.33 -44.88 -43.66
CA ILE A 2 -10.52 -44.88 -42.79
C ILE A 2 -10.52 -43.61 -41.93
N MET A 3 -11.66 -42.90 -41.91
CA MET A 3 -11.91 -41.78 -40.99
C MET A 3 -12.27 -42.33 -39.62
N ASP A 4 -11.47 -41.98 -38.62
CA ASP A 4 -11.64 -42.41 -37.24
C ASP A 4 -12.36 -41.33 -36.42
N HIS A 5 -13.45 -41.74 -35.76
CA HIS A 5 -14.31 -40.89 -34.94
C HIS A 5 -13.87 -40.95 -33.48
N SER A 6 -13.08 -39.97 -33.04
CA SER A 6 -12.76 -39.79 -31.62
C SER A 6 -13.88 -39.09 -30.87
N LYS A 7 -14.52 -39.81 -29.95
CA LYS A 7 -15.46 -39.30 -28.93
C LYS A 7 -14.71 -38.52 -27.83
N PRO A 8 -15.31 -37.45 -27.26
CA PRO A 8 -14.79 -36.85 -26.03
C PRO A 8 -15.30 -37.59 -24.78
N SER A 9 -14.37 -37.87 -23.87
CA SER A 9 -14.59 -38.43 -22.54
C SER A 9 -15.13 -37.35 -21.58
N PHE A 10 -16.20 -37.67 -20.87
CA PHE A 10 -16.74 -36.84 -19.79
C PHE A 10 -15.79 -36.90 -18.58
N ALA A 11 -15.31 -35.74 -18.14
CA ALA A 11 -14.58 -35.58 -16.88
C ALA A 11 -15.55 -35.25 -15.75
N THR A 12 -15.39 -35.98 -14.67
CA THR A 12 -16.20 -36.00 -13.44
C THR A 12 -16.10 -34.68 -12.69
N THR A 13 -17.25 -34.16 -12.29
CA THR A 13 -17.45 -32.97 -11.46
C THR A 13 -16.91 -33.19 -10.04
N SER A 14 -15.87 -32.45 -9.64
CA SER A 14 -15.42 -32.36 -8.25
C SER A 14 -16.18 -31.26 -7.51
N GLU A 15 -16.72 -31.59 -6.34
CA GLU A 15 -17.43 -30.68 -5.43
C GLU A 15 -16.57 -29.47 -4.99
N PRO A 16 -17.17 -28.28 -4.79
CA PRO A 16 -16.47 -27.15 -4.20
C PRO A 16 -16.44 -27.25 -2.68
N GLU A 17 -15.23 -27.38 -2.15
CA GLU A 17 -14.87 -27.29 -0.74
C GLU A 17 -15.36 -25.95 -0.13
N LYS A 18 -16.20 -26.03 0.91
CA LYS A 18 -16.65 -24.89 1.71
C LYS A 18 -15.47 -24.28 2.47
N LYS A 19 -14.85 -23.25 1.90
CA LYS A 19 -13.91 -22.38 2.63
C LYS A 19 -14.65 -21.61 3.73
N ARG A 20 -14.40 -21.99 4.99
CA ARG A 20 -14.72 -21.19 6.17
C ARG A 20 -14.02 -19.83 6.07
N ILE A 21 -14.82 -18.77 6.13
CA ILE A 21 -14.36 -17.39 6.32
C ILE A 21 -13.93 -17.27 7.79
N PRO A 22 -12.68 -16.88 8.11
CA PRO A 22 -12.31 -16.59 9.48
C PRO A 22 -12.96 -15.28 9.92
N SER A 23 -13.63 -15.35 11.07
CA SER A 23 -14.23 -14.24 11.79
C SER A 23 -13.20 -13.15 12.09
N THR A 24 -13.54 -11.93 11.73
CA THR A 24 -12.82 -10.69 12.08
C THR A 24 -12.75 -10.55 13.59
N THR A 25 -11.57 -10.77 14.18
CA THR A 25 -11.31 -10.51 15.59
C THR A 25 -11.19 -9.00 15.79
N GLU A 26 -12.10 -8.42 16.56
CA GLU A 26 -11.97 -7.06 17.07
C GLU A 26 -10.75 -7.00 17.99
N PHE A 27 -9.76 -6.20 17.60
CA PHE A 27 -8.53 -6.01 18.37
C PHE A 27 -8.81 -5.00 19.50
N SER A 28 -8.82 -5.50 20.72
CA SER A 28 -8.81 -4.69 21.96
C SER A 28 -7.44 -4.04 22.13
N SER A 29 -7.42 -2.78 22.57
CA SER A 29 -6.22 -1.96 22.78
C SER A 29 -5.36 -2.40 24.00
N SER A 30 -5.49 -3.64 24.45
CA SER A 30 -4.86 -4.19 25.67
C SER A 30 -3.69 -5.16 25.42
N ASP A 31 -3.39 -5.55 24.18
CA ASP A 31 -2.53 -6.72 23.90
C ASP A 31 -1.10 -6.38 23.44
N MET A 32 -0.54 -5.23 23.82
CA MET A 32 0.87 -4.88 23.52
C MET A 32 1.92 -5.46 24.50
N GLU A 33 1.55 -6.31 25.46
CA GLU A 33 2.47 -6.75 26.53
C GLU A 33 3.10 -8.15 26.37
N ASN A 34 2.91 -8.88 25.26
CA ASN A 34 3.59 -10.17 25.09
C ASN A 34 4.21 -10.34 23.69
N LEU A 35 5.42 -9.80 23.53
CA LEU A 35 6.35 -10.16 22.45
C LEU A 35 7.33 -11.23 22.97
N PRO A 36 7.67 -12.26 22.17
CA PRO A 36 8.69 -13.23 22.55
C PRO A 36 10.06 -12.56 22.66
N ASP A 37 10.78 -12.94 23.72
CA ASP A 37 12.11 -12.49 24.09
C ASP A 37 13.13 -12.93 23.03
N CYS A 38 13.35 -12.07 22.02
CA CYS A 38 14.49 -12.19 21.12
C CYS A 38 15.70 -11.60 21.83
N ALA A 39 16.66 -12.44 22.19
CA ALA A 39 17.93 -12.04 22.78
C ALA A 39 18.55 -10.86 21.99
N GLU A 40 18.47 -9.66 22.57
CA GLU A 40 19.10 -8.46 22.06
C GLU A 40 20.62 -8.57 22.25
N VAL A 41 21.36 -8.61 21.15
CA VAL A 41 22.77 -8.24 21.16
C VAL A 41 22.82 -6.71 21.22
N GLN A 42 22.87 -6.16 22.43
CA GLN A 42 23.07 -4.73 22.65
C GLN A 42 24.52 -4.37 22.31
N ILE A 43 24.75 -3.86 21.11
CA ILE A 43 25.98 -3.14 20.78
C ILE A 43 25.84 -1.74 21.38
N SER A 44 26.29 -1.58 22.61
CA SER A 44 26.33 -0.30 23.33
C SER A 44 27.37 0.61 22.70
N VAL A 45 26.95 1.42 21.72
CA VAL A 45 27.72 2.59 21.29
C VAL A 45 27.35 3.72 22.23
N GLU A 46 28.27 4.11 23.12
CA GLU A 46 28.16 5.28 23.99
C GLU A 46 28.16 6.57 23.17
N SER A 47 27.02 6.87 22.53
CA SER A 47 26.75 8.17 21.95
C SER A 47 26.21 9.09 23.04
N ASN A 48 27.07 9.99 23.52
CA ASN A 48 26.84 11.16 24.37
C ASN A 48 25.34 11.50 24.58
N GLU A 49 24.79 11.05 25.72
CA GLU A 49 23.39 11.21 26.12
C GLU A 49 23.05 12.68 26.42
N GLY A 50 22.85 13.46 25.37
CA GLY A 50 22.10 14.70 25.49
C GLY A 50 20.65 14.36 25.82
N SER A 51 20.26 14.52 27.10
CA SER A 51 18.90 14.52 27.65
C SER A 51 17.82 14.19 26.60
N VAL A 52 17.53 12.89 26.43
CA VAL A 52 16.43 12.43 25.59
C VAL A 52 15.15 12.95 26.21
N ASN A 53 14.72 14.12 25.77
CA ASN A 53 13.47 14.73 26.19
C ASN A 53 12.37 13.72 25.88
N ASN A 54 11.74 13.19 26.93
CA ASN A 54 10.55 12.36 26.84
C ASN A 54 9.47 13.14 26.10
N LEU A 55 9.42 12.99 24.77
CA LEU A 55 8.38 13.50 23.91
C LEU A 55 7.08 12.83 24.38
N LYS A 56 6.28 13.55 25.17
CA LYS A 56 4.86 13.26 25.28
C LYS A 56 4.24 13.87 24.03
N PRO A 57 3.85 13.07 23.02
CA PRO A 57 3.18 13.63 21.86
C PRO A 57 1.96 14.40 22.38
N SER A 58 1.77 15.63 21.90
CA SER A 58 0.53 16.33 22.22
C SER A 58 -0.63 15.43 21.79
N GLN A 59 -1.69 15.32 22.60
CA GLN A 59 -2.80 14.40 22.34
C GLN A 59 -3.42 14.57 20.94
N MET A 60 -3.21 15.73 20.31
CA MET A 60 -3.60 16.02 18.93
C MET A 60 -2.90 15.15 17.87
N LEU A 61 -1.68 14.67 18.12
CA LEU A 61 -0.92 13.84 17.18
C LEU A 61 -1.41 12.38 17.11
N LEU A 62 -2.35 12.00 17.97
CA LEU A 62 -2.86 10.62 18.08
C LEU A 62 -4.32 10.49 17.59
N GLN A 63 -4.81 11.45 16.81
CA GLN A 63 -6.22 11.49 16.39
C GLN A 63 -6.50 10.66 15.14
N THR A 64 -5.62 10.73 14.14
CA THR A 64 -5.88 10.12 12.84
C THR A 64 -4.98 8.91 12.63
N THR A 65 -5.56 7.73 12.48
CA THR A 65 -4.80 6.53 12.13
C THR A 65 -4.77 6.31 10.62
N ILE A 66 -3.64 5.77 10.15
CA ILE A 66 -3.40 5.28 8.80
C ILE A 66 -2.96 3.83 8.85
N THR A 67 -3.33 3.06 7.82
CA THR A 67 -2.93 1.66 7.68
C THR A 67 -1.73 1.56 6.74
N VAL A 68 -0.64 0.95 7.19
CA VAL A 68 0.52 0.63 6.36
C VAL A 68 0.43 -0.82 5.94
N GLU A 69 0.26 -1.07 4.65
CA GLU A 69 0.18 -2.42 4.06
C GLU A 69 1.51 -2.75 3.39
N CYS A 70 2.12 -3.88 3.75
CA CYS A 70 3.46 -4.23 3.28
C CYS A 70 3.64 -5.69 2.85
N GLY A 71 4.77 -5.94 2.20
CA GLY A 71 5.16 -7.22 1.61
C GLY A 71 4.52 -7.46 0.23
N ALA A 72 5.08 -8.41 -0.52
CA ALA A 72 4.70 -8.66 -1.92
C ALA A 72 3.19 -8.97 -2.11
N LYS A 73 2.52 -9.50 -1.08
CA LYS A 73 1.09 -9.82 -1.10
C LYS A 73 0.20 -8.77 -0.41
N LEU A 74 0.78 -7.73 0.19
CA LEU A 74 0.09 -6.69 0.97
C LEU A 74 -0.85 -7.25 2.05
N ASN A 75 -0.51 -8.43 2.59
CA ASN A 75 -1.32 -9.12 3.60
C ASN A 75 -0.98 -8.67 5.02
N THR A 76 0.22 -8.11 5.23
CA THR A 76 0.64 -7.60 6.53
C THR A 76 0.22 -6.15 6.67
N LYS A 77 -0.42 -5.82 7.79
CA LYS A 77 -0.95 -4.49 8.04
C LYS A 77 -0.46 -3.98 9.39
N PHE A 78 0.02 -2.75 9.39
CA PHE A 78 0.32 -1.99 10.59
C PHE A 78 -0.59 -0.78 10.68
N THR A 79 -0.80 -0.28 11.90
CA THR A 79 -1.50 0.97 12.13
C THR A 79 -0.56 1.96 12.78
N MET A 80 -0.51 3.18 12.26
CA MET A 80 0.22 4.28 12.86
C MET A 80 -0.59 5.57 12.74
N HIS A 81 -0.17 6.61 13.45
CA HIS A 81 -0.82 7.90 13.47
C HIS A 81 -0.27 8.78 12.32
N GLU A 82 -1.17 9.36 11.54
CA GLU A 82 -0.86 10.16 10.35
C GLU A 82 0.03 11.35 10.72
N GLU A 83 -0.32 12.03 11.80
CA GLU A 83 0.36 13.24 12.25
C GLU A 83 1.80 12.96 12.67
N MET A 84 2.08 11.81 13.28
CA MET A 84 3.44 11.39 13.63
C MET A 84 4.33 11.28 12.37
N LEU A 85 3.81 10.67 11.30
CA LEU A 85 4.57 10.57 10.06
C LEU A 85 4.77 11.94 9.38
N ARG A 86 3.75 12.81 9.43
CA ARG A 86 3.83 14.17 8.87
C ARG A 86 4.89 15.03 9.57
N CYS A 87 5.15 14.82 10.86
CA CYS A 87 6.24 15.49 11.57
C CYS A 87 7.63 15.15 11.01
N HIS A 88 7.78 13.98 10.39
CA HIS A 88 9.08 13.48 9.92
C HIS A 88 9.23 13.51 8.39
N SER A 89 8.13 13.63 7.63
CA SER A 89 8.15 13.66 6.16
C SER A 89 7.33 14.83 5.60
N THR A 90 8.03 15.81 5.04
CA THR A 90 7.42 16.94 4.33
C THR A 90 6.72 16.51 3.03
N SER A 91 7.27 15.53 2.31
CA SER A 91 6.62 15.00 1.12
C SER A 91 5.32 14.26 1.46
N PHE A 92 5.29 13.53 2.58
CA PHE A 92 4.07 12.89 3.05
C PHE A 92 3.03 13.92 3.50
N ASP A 93 3.44 15.02 4.14
CA ASP A 93 2.56 16.14 4.47
C ASP A 93 1.88 16.73 3.22
N GLN A 94 2.67 17.00 2.16
CA GLN A 94 2.15 17.45 0.88
C GLN A 94 1.23 16.42 0.21
N LEU A 95 1.54 15.13 0.34
CA LEU A 95 0.71 14.04 -0.16
C LEU A 95 -0.65 14.04 0.54
N CYS A 96 -0.68 14.16 1.86
CA CYS A 96 -1.92 14.26 2.65
C CYS A 96 -2.73 15.51 2.26
N ALA A 97 -2.08 16.65 2.04
CA ALA A 97 -2.75 17.86 1.57
C ALA A 97 -3.45 17.65 0.22
N LYS A 98 -2.78 16.99 -0.74
CA LYS A 98 -3.37 16.62 -2.04
C LYS A 98 -4.49 15.59 -1.91
N ALA A 99 -4.37 14.67 -0.96
CA ALA A 99 -5.33 13.60 -0.73
C ALA A 99 -6.62 14.07 -0.03
N LYS A 100 -6.57 15.16 0.75
CA LYS A 100 -7.69 15.69 1.54
C LYS A 100 -9.01 15.86 0.75
N PRO A 101 -9.08 16.55 -0.40
CA PRO A 101 -10.34 16.69 -1.14
C PRO A 101 -10.92 15.35 -1.61
N ILE A 102 -10.06 14.39 -1.96
CA ILE A 102 -10.47 13.04 -2.39
C ILE A 102 -10.96 12.22 -1.18
N ARG A 103 -10.32 12.39 -0.02
CA ARG A 103 -10.72 11.77 1.25
C ARG A 103 -12.14 12.20 1.64
N ASP A 104 -12.49 13.47 1.45
CA ASP A 104 -13.83 13.98 1.72
C ASP A 104 -14.87 13.33 0.79
N GLN A 105 -14.54 13.16 -0.50
CA GLN A 105 -15.38 12.44 -1.46
C GLN A 105 -15.58 10.97 -1.09
N TYR A 106 -14.50 10.26 -0.73
CA TYR A 106 -14.61 8.86 -0.28
C TYR A 106 -15.41 8.72 1.01
N THR A 107 -15.28 9.67 1.93
CA THR A 107 -16.07 9.72 3.17
C THR A 107 -17.56 9.89 2.85
N GLN A 108 -17.92 10.81 1.96
CA GLN A 108 -19.29 11.01 1.49
C GLN A 108 -19.84 9.74 0.79
N CYS A 109 -19.03 9.09 -0.05
CA CYS A 109 -19.41 7.83 -0.70
C CYS A 109 -19.67 6.72 0.33
N LYS A 110 -18.81 6.58 1.34
CA LYS A 110 -18.97 5.60 2.41
C LYS A 110 -20.23 5.87 3.22
N ILE A 111 -20.47 7.11 3.65
CA ILE A 111 -21.69 7.51 4.37
C ILE A 111 -22.94 7.19 3.54
N THR A 112 -22.93 7.50 2.24
CA THR A 112 -24.07 7.20 1.34
C THR A 112 -24.31 5.69 1.24
N MET A 113 -23.24 4.92 1.03
CA MET A 113 -23.30 3.46 0.95
C MET A 113 -23.81 2.84 2.26
N ASP A 114 -23.30 3.28 3.42
CA ASP A 114 -23.71 2.80 4.74
C ASP A 114 -25.18 3.13 5.02
N ARG A 115 -25.66 4.33 4.66
CA ARG A 115 -27.07 4.72 4.80
C ARG A 115 -28.00 3.84 3.95
N ILE A 116 -27.60 3.53 2.71
CA ILE A 116 -28.34 2.59 1.86
C ILE A 116 -28.29 1.20 2.48
N ALA A 117 -27.12 0.75 2.94
CA ALA A 117 -26.92 -0.55 3.57
C ALA A 117 -27.82 -0.75 4.79
N CYS A 118 -27.93 0.24 5.68
CA CYS A 118 -28.83 0.18 6.85
C CYS A 118 -30.30 0.01 6.49
N CYS A 119 -30.71 0.30 5.25
CA CYS A 119 -32.08 0.08 4.79
C CYS A 119 -32.31 -1.33 4.21
N ILE A 120 -31.24 -2.07 3.87
CA ILE A 120 -31.33 -3.37 3.18
C ILE A 120 -30.61 -4.51 3.93
N PHE A 121 -29.76 -4.21 4.92
CA PHE A 121 -28.98 -5.17 5.71
C PHE A 121 -29.21 -5.06 7.23
N PRO A 122 -28.99 -6.18 7.97
CA PRO A 122 -28.81 -7.53 7.45
C PRO A 122 -30.14 -8.06 6.88
N GLU A 123 -30.08 -8.54 5.62
CA GLU A 123 -31.17 -9.16 4.83
C GLU A 123 -32.59 -8.82 5.29
N VAL A 124 -32.95 -7.53 5.22
CA VAL A 124 -34.31 -7.10 5.55
C VAL A 124 -35.25 -7.81 4.57
N THR A 125 -36.16 -8.65 5.06
CA THR A 125 -37.13 -9.34 4.19
C THR A 125 -38.07 -8.33 3.54
N HIS A 126 -38.79 -8.73 2.49
CA HIS A 126 -39.65 -7.79 1.75
C HIS A 126 -40.74 -7.23 2.68
N GLU A 127 -41.32 -8.12 3.49
CA GLU A 127 -42.33 -7.80 4.49
C GLU A 127 -41.80 -6.83 5.55
N GLN A 128 -40.59 -7.05 6.06
CA GLN A 128 -39.97 -6.13 7.03
C GLN A 128 -39.66 -4.76 6.41
N PHE A 129 -39.21 -4.74 5.16
CA PHE A 129 -38.89 -3.49 4.46
C PHE A 129 -40.15 -2.63 4.27
N GLU A 130 -41.27 -3.27 3.90
CA GLU A 130 -42.57 -2.63 3.74
C GLU A 130 -43.20 -2.24 5.08
N ALA A 131 -43.20 -3.14 6.07
CA ALA A 131 -43.76 -2.88 7.40
C ALA A 131 -43.04 -1.74 8.13
N ALA A 132 -41.73 -1.58 7.92
CA ALA A 132 -40.94 -0.48 8.46
C ALA A 132 -40.92 0.78 7.58
N HIS A 133 -41.67 0.78 6.46
CA HIS A 133 -41.76 1.88 5.50
C HIS A 133 -40.39 2.39 5.02
N LEU A 134 -39.42 1.48 4.83
CA LEU A 134 -38.06 1.83 4.48
C LEU A 134 -37.96 2.43 3.07
N GLU A 135 -38.96 2.23 2.21
CA GLU A 135 -39.05 2.90 0.91
C GLU A 135 -39.02 4.44 1.04
N GLN A 136 -39.63 4.98 2.09
CA GLN A 136 -39.69 6.43 2.33
C GLN A 136 -38.33 6.99 2.74
N LYS A 137 -37.48 6.17 3.35
CA LYS A 137 -36.12 6.54 3.76
C LYS A 137 -35.11 6.38 2.62
N VAL A 138 -35.22 5.29 1.85
CA VAL A 138 -34.24 4.98 0.81
C VAL A 138 -34.48 5.73 -0.49
N ALA A 139 -35.72 6.05 -0.86
CA ALA A 139 -36.01 6.77 -2.11
C ALA A 139 -35.31 8.15 -2.17
N PRO A 140 -35.32 8.98 -1.10
CA PRO A 140 -34.51 10.21 -1.06
C PRO A 140 -33.01 9.97 -1.22
N LEU A 141 -32.47 8.88 -0.65
CA LEU A 141 -31.06 8.53 -0.80
C LEU A 141 -30.71 8.13 -2.23
N ILE A 142 -31.59 7.40 -2.92
CA ILE A 142 -31.43 7.05 -4.34
C ILE A 142 -31.40 8.32 -5.19
N VAL A 143 -32.35 9.24 -4.99
CA VAL A 143 -32.41 10.53 -5.71
C VAL A 143 -31.15 11.36 -5.44
N GLN A 144 -30.75 11.50 -4.17
CA GLN A 144 -29.52 12.22 -3.81
C GLN A 144 -28.29 11.62 -4.47
N THR A 145 -28.17 10.28 -4.49
CA THR A 145 -27.06 9.57 -5.12
C THR A 145 -27.06 9.76 -6.63
N TYR A 146 -28.24 9.77 -7.27
CA TYR A 146 -28.39 10.04 -8.69
C TYR A 146 -27.95 11.47 -9.06
N GLU A 147 -28.35 12.47 -8.27
CA GLU A 147 -28.07 13.88 -8.56
C GLU A 147 -26.62 14.27 -8.22
N LYS A 148 -26.12 13.84 -7.06
CA LYS A 148 -24.91 14.38 -6.42
C LYS A 148 -23.94 13.28 -5.97
N TYR A 149 -23.66 12.29 -6.83
CA TYR A 149 -22.67 11.28 -6.48
C TYR A 149 -21.27 11.92 -6.33
N PRO A 150 -20.54 11.69 -5.22
CA PRO A 150 -19.29 12.42 -4.94
C PRO A 150 -18.14 12.15 -5.92
N LEU A 151 -18.07 10.95 -6.52
CA LEU A 151 -17.02 10.58 -7.46
C LEU A 151 -17.47 10.79 -8.90
N LEU A 152 -17.07 11.92 -9.50
CA LEU A 152 -17.50 12.34 -10.84
C LEU A 152 -17.21 11.28 -11.92
N GLU A 153 -16.05 10.61 -11.87
CA GLU A 153 -15.67 9.53 -12.81
C GLU A 153 -16.72 8.41 -12.89
N HIS A 154 -17.42 8.16 -11.79
CA HIS A 154 -18.37 7.05 -11.65
C HIS A 154 -19.83 7.48 -11.77
N HIS A 155 -20.11 8.79 -11.78
CA HIS A 155 -21.46 9.36 -11.71
C HIS A 155 -22.38 8.84 -12.82
N ALA A 156 -21.92 8.87 -14.08
CA ALA A 156 -22.69 8.36 -15.21
C ALA A 156 -23.04 6.86 -15.05
N SER A 157 -22.11 6.06 -14.53
CA SER A 157 -22.33 4.63 -14.34
C SER A 157 -23.31 4.33 -13.20
N VAL A 158 -23.35 5.19 -12.17
CA VAL A 158 -24.32 5.11 -11.07
C VAL A 158 -25.71 5.51 -11.56
N LYS A 159 -25.82 6.64 -12.28
CA LYS A 159 -27.08 7.09 -12.89
C LYS A 159 -27.71 6.01 -13.76
N LYS A 160 -26.91 5.43 -14.66
CA LYS A 160 -27.34 4.37 -15.56
C LYS A 160 -27.93 3.17 -14.81
N VAL A 161 -27.29 2.72 -13.71
CA VAL A 161 -27.81 1.59 -12.92
C VAL A 161 -29.15 1.94 -12.26
N ILE A 162 -29.30 3.15 -11.74
CA ILE A 162 -30.55 3.62 -11.14
C ILE A 162 -31.66 3.68 -12.19
N GLU A 163 -31.40 4.32 -13.34
CA GLU A 163 -32.37 4.45 -14.43
C GLU A 163 -32.84 3.10 -14.96
N MET A 164 -31.90 2.19 -15.24
CA MET A 164 -32.20 0.83 -15.70
C MET A 164 -33.02 0.07 -14.67
N ALA A 165 -32.62 0.10 -13.39
CA ALA A 165 -33.34 -0.59 -12.34
C ALA A 165 -34.77 -0.06 -12.16
N VAL A 166 -34.98 1.26 -12.24
CA VAL A 166 -36.31 1.87 -12.15
C VAL A 166 -37.16 1.51 -13.38
N ASP A 167 -36.60 1.60 -14.59
CA ASP A 167 -37.29 1.22 -15.83
C ASP A 167 -37.71 -0.26 -15.83
N ASP A 168 -36.83 -1.14 -15.35
CA ASP A 168 -37.11 -2.57 -15.23
C ASP A 168 -38.26 -2.83 -14.26
N GLN A 169 -38.28 -2.15 -13.10
CA GLN A 169 -39.35 -2.29 -12.11
C GLN A 169 -40.69 -1.73 -12.59
N ILE A 170 -40.68 -0.60 -13.32
CA ILE A 170 -41.88 -0.08 -13.98
C ILE A 170 -42.39 -1.07 -15.04
N GLY A 171 -41.49 -1.63 -15.86
CA GLY A 171 -41.83 -2.61 -16.89
C GLY A 171 -42.40 -3.92 -16.34
N GLN A 172 -41.97 -4.33 -15.15
CA GLN A 172 -42.46 -5.52 -14.44
C GLN A 172 -43.84 -5.33 -13.77
N LYS A 173 -44.47 -4.15 -13.92
CA LYS A 173 -45.74 -3.78 -13.26
C LYS A 173 -45.66 -3.77 -11.73
N SER A 174 -44.49 -3.53 -11.16
CA SER A 174 -44.31 -3.31 -9.71
C SER A 174 -44.79 -1.91 -9.28
N THR A 175 -45.88 -1.41 -9.89
CA THR A 175 -46.37 -0.04 -9.72
C THR A 175 -47.58 0.02 -8.79
N LYS A 176 -47.73 1.10 -8.03
CA LYS A 176 -48.87 1.33 -7.12
C LYS A 176 -50.18 1.61 -7.87
N VAL A 177 -50.09 2.21 -9.06
CA VAL A 177 -51.25 2.56 -9.87
C VAL A 177 -51.74 1.31 -10.61
N ALA A 178 -53.02 0.97 -10.41
CA ALA A 178 -53.67 -0.13 -11.10
C ALA A 178 -53.57 0.07 -12.63
N PRO A 179 -53.31 -0.99 -13.42
CA PRO A 179 -53.15 -0.85 -14.86
C PRO A 179 -54.42 -0.26 -15.48
N SER A 180 -54.33 0.99 -15.93
CA SER A 180 -55.41 1.66 -16.66
C SER A 180 -55.80 0.77 -17.84
N THR A 181 -57.05 0.31 -17.81
CA THR A 181 -57.64 -0.57 -18.81
C THR A 181 -57.68 0.13 -20.18
N ARG A 182 -56.95 -0.43 -21.16
CA ARG A 182 -57.15 -0.30 -22.63
C ARG A 182 -56.38 0.77 -23.45
N GLY A 183 -55.27 1.32 -22.98
CA GLY A 183 -54.37 2.13 -23.82
C GLY A 183 -53.17 1.34 -24.40
N ASN A 184 -52.76 1.62 -25.63
CA ASN A 184 -51.62 0.99 -26.33
C ASN A 184 -50.33 0.96 -25.47
N LYS A 185 -49.76 -0.23 -25.23
CA LYS A 185 -48.55 -0.44 -24.39
C LYS A 185 -47.29 0.28 -24.88
N LYS A 186 -47.23 0.68 -26.15
CA LYS A 186 -46.01 1.21 -26.76
C LYS A 186 -45.73 2.67 -26.34
N ASP A 187 -46.78 3.46 -26.14
CA ASP A 187 -46.65 4.89 -25.81
C ASP A 187 -46.40 5.14 -24.31
N SER A 188 -46.68 4.15 -23.46
CA SER A 188 -46.51 4.26 -22.00
C SER A 188 -45.05 4.31 -21.54
N ARG A 189 -44.10 3.73 -22.31
CA ARG A 189 -42.68 3.71 -21.91
C ARG A 189 -42.01 5.05 -22.14
N ASP A 190 -42.35 5.74 -23.23
CA ASP A 190 -41.76 7.05 -23.52
C ASP A 190 -42.29 8.12 -22.56
N ASN A 191 -43.58 8.11 -22.22
CA ASN A 191 -44.14 9.06 -21.25
C ASN A 191 -43.51 8.98 -19.85
N ASN A 192 -43.03 7.80 -19.44
CA ASN A 192 -42.39 7.64 -18.13
C ASN A 192 -40.94 8.14 -18.09
N ARG A 193 -40.29 8.31 -19.26
CA ARG A 193 -38.92 8.84 -19.33
C ARG A 193 -38.86 10.34 -19.12
N ASP A 194 -39.94 11.04 -19.45
CA ASP A 194 -40.06 12.48 -19.24
C ASP A 194 -40.31 12.85 -17.77
N MET A 195 -40.73 11.88 -16.94
CA MET A 195 -40.90 12.07 -15.50
C MET A 195 -39.56 12.18 -14.78
N SER A 196 -39.51 13.02 -13.74
CA SER A 196 -38.36 13.08 -12.84
C SER A 196 -38.13 11.73 -12.14
N LEU A 197 -36.89 11.44 -11.77
CA LEU A 197 -36.57 10.20 -11.03
C LEU A 197 -37.40 10.06 -9.75
N LYS A 198 -37.67 11.17 -9.06
CA LYS A 198 -38.48 11.19 -7.83
C LYS A 198 -39.92 10.73 -8.09
N GLU A 199 -40.53 11.19 -9.19
CA GLU A 199 -41.88 10.76 -9.59
C GLU A 199 -41.87 9.29 -10.01
N ARG A 200 -40.88 8.86 -10.80
CA ARG A 200 -40.75 7.46 -11.21
C ARG A 200 -40.61 6.51 -10.02
N LEU A 201 -39.83 6.90 -9.00
CA LEU A 201 -39.71 6.14 -7.76
C LEU A 201 -40.99 6.12 -6.94
N SER A 202 -41.80 7.19 -6.95
CA SER A 202 -43.06 7.24 -6.20
C SER A 202 -44.13 6.31 -6.79
N LEU A 203 -44.05 6.03 -8.11
CA LEU A 203 -44.88 5.05 -8.80
C LEU A 203 -44.57 3.61 -8.39
N LEU A 204 -43.36 3.31 -7.91
CA LEU A 204 -42.95 1.97 -7.52
C LEU A 204 -43.59 1.55 -6.18
N GLN A 205 -43.95 0.27 -6.08
CA GLN A 205 -44.26 -0.39 -4.81
C GLN A 205 -42.99 -0.50 -3.95
N SER A 206 -43.16 -0.72 -2.63
CA SER A 206 -42.03 -0.83 -1.69
C SER A 206 -40.99 -1.87 -2.14
N ARG A 207 -41.45 -3.01 -2.67
CA ARG A 207 -40.62 -4.04 -3.31
C ARG A 207 -39.71 -3.50 -4.42
N GLY A 208 -40.26 -2.70 -5.33
CA GLY A 208 -39.52 -2.16 -6.46
C GLY A 208 -38.43 -1.19 -6.00
N VAL A 209 -38.75 -0.33 -5.04
CA VAL A 209 -37.78 0.60 -4.43
C VAL A 209 -36.63 -0.15 -3.76
N ARG A 210 -36.94 -1.24 -3.03
CA ARG A 210 -35.92 -2.10 -2.43
C ARG A 210 -34.97 -2.72 -3.47
N ILE A 211 -35.50 -3.26 -4.57
CA ILE A 211 -34.68 -3.86 -5.64
C ILE A 211 -33.73 -2.80 -6.23
N VAL A 212 -34.23 -1.58 -6.46
CA VAL A 212 -33.39 -0.46 -6.94
C VAL A 212 -32.27 -0.16 -5.93
N ALA A 213 -32.59 -0.14 -4.62
CA ALA A 213 -31.60 0.10 -3.57
C ALA A 213 -30.52 -1.01 -3.50
N GLU A 214 -30.90 -2.28 -3.64
CA GLU A 214 -29.97 -3.42 -3.66
C GLU A 214 -29.01 -3.35 -4.85
N LEU A 215 -29.54 -3.06 -6.05
CA LEU A 215 -28.73 -2.91 -7.26
C LEU A 215 -27.77 -1.71 -7.17
N LEU A 216 -28.25 -0.59 -6.61
CA LEU A 216 -27.42 0.58 -6.33
C LEU A 216 -26.31 0.24 -5.34
N PHE A 217 -26.62 -0.39 -4.21
CA PHE A 217 -25.64 -0.81 -3.22
C PHE A 217 -24.56 -1.72 -3.85
N ALA A 218 -24.97 -2.73 -4.61
CA ALA A 218 -24.04 -3.62 -5.31
C ALA A 218 -23.12 -2.85 -6.27
N LYS A 219 -23.64 -1.82 -6.97
CA LYS A 219 -22.84 -0.95 -7.84
C LYS A 219 -21.85 -0.08 -7.04
N LEU A 220 -22.28 0.53 -5.94
CA LEU A 220 -21.41 1.31 -5.06
C LEU A 220 -20.28 0.47 -4.48
N HIS A 221 -20.60 -0.76 -4.03
CA HIS A 221 -19.60 -1.69 -3.52
C HIS A 221 -18.57 -2.08 -4.59
N LYS A 222 -19.00 -2.32 -5.84
CA LYS A 222 -18.10 -2.57 -6.98
C LYS A 222 -17.17 -1.37 -7.24
N ILE A 223 -17.68 -0.14 -7.14
CA ILE A 223 -16.88 1.09 -7.28
C ILE A 223 -15.82 1.15 -6.17
N THR A 224 -16.21 0.94 -4.91
CA THR A 224 -15.26 0.91 -3.77
C THR A 224 -14.15 -0.11 -4.00
N LYS A 225 -14.49 -1.34 -4.44
CA LYS A 225 -13.48 -2.35 -4.77
C LYS A 225 -12.55 -1.90 -5.90
N SER A 226 -13.09 -1.27 -6.95
CA SER A 226 -12.29 -0.72 -8.05
C SER A 226 -11.35 0.39 -7.58
N GLU A 227 -11.81 1.32 -6.74
CA GLU A 227 -11.00 2.40 -6.22
C GLU A 227 -9.92 1.90 -5.25
N ASN A 228 -10.18 0.83 -4.49
CA ASN A 228 -9.18 0.17 -3.66
C ASN A 228 -8.06 -0.47 -4.49
N MET A 229 -8.39 -1.03 -5.66
CA MET A 229 -7.38 -1.56 -6.60
C MET A 229 -6.56 -0.43 -7.23
N LYS A 230 -7.20 0.66 -7.65
CA LYS A 230 -6.50 1.84 -8.20
C LYS A 230 -5.58 2.51 -7.17
N ALA A 231 -5.89 2.42 -5.87
CA ALA A 231 -5.05 2.94 -4.82
C ALA A 231 -3.69 2.22 -4.72
N ALA A 232 -3.59 0.96 -5.13
CA ALA A 232 -2.33 0.23 -5.11
C ALA A 232 -1.26 0.85 -6.03
N SER A 233 -1.68 1.51 -7.12
CA SER A 233 -0.78 2.17 -8.08
C SER A 233 -0.77 3.69 -7.99
N ASN A 234 -1.57 4.28 -7.08
CA ASN A 234 -1.69 5.73 -6.96
C ASN A 234 -1.56 6.16 -5.49
N PRO A 235 -0.40 6.76 -5.09
CA PRO A 235 -0.15 7.10 -3.69
C PRO A 235 -1.12 8.16 -3.15
N VAL A 236 -1.64 9.06 -4.00
CA VAL A 236 -2.63 10.07 -3.59
C VAL A 236 -3.96 9.40 -3.25
N LYS A 237 -4.41 8.43 -4.06
CA LYS A 237 -5.63 7.67 -3.77
C LYS A 237 -5.46 6.78 -2.54
N ALA A 238 -4.29 6.16 -2.35
CA ALA A 238 -3.99 5.41 -1.13
C ALA A 238 -4.06 6.30 0.12
N ALA A 239 -3.40 7.47 0.09
CA ALA A 239 -3.42 8.43 1.19
C ALA A 239 -4.84 9.00 1.46
N ALA A 240 -5.65 9.17 0.41
CA ALA A 240 -7.05 9.58 0.53
C ALA A 240 -7.91 8.51 1.22
N GLN A 241 -7.54 7.24 1.07
CA GLN A 241 -8.13 6.09 1.78
C GLN A 241 -7.43 5.79 3.11
N ARG A 242 -6.54 6.67 3.59
CA ARG A 242 -5.73 6.49 4.82
C ARG A 242 -4.86 5.22 4.79
N ARG A 243 -4.27 4.92 3.63
CA ARG A 243 -3.41 3.76 3.41
C ARG A 243 -2.04 4.19 2.87
N ILE A 244 -1.00 3.48 3.29
CA ILE A 244 0.34 3.50 2.67
C ILE A 244 0.61 2.10 2.15
N ILE A 245 1.03 1.98 0.89
CA ILE A 245 1.23 0.69 0.21
C ILE A 245 2.72 0.50 -0.06
N LEU A 246 3.32 -0.51 0.56
CA LEU A 246 4.76 -0.78 0.59
C LEU A 246 5.06 -2.23 0.15
N PRO A 247 4.86 -2.58 -1.13
CA PRO A 247 4.95 -3.96 -1.59
C PRO A 247 6.37 -4.54 -1.53
N GLU A 248 7.39 -3.67 -1.59
CA GLU A 248 8.80 -4.03 -1.66
C GLU A 248 9.45 -4.24 -0.27
N PHE A 249 8.73 -3.91 0.81
CA PHE A 249 9.30 -3.90 2.16
C PHE A 249 8.71 -5.02 3.02
N GLU A 250 9.59 -5.71 3.72
CA GLU A 250 9.21 -6.73 4.69
C GLU A 250 8.61 -6.13 5.97
N ALA A 251 7.83 -6.94 6.68
CA ALA A 251 7.14 -6.56 7.90
C ALA A 251 8.10 -6.09 9.00
N THR A 252 9.26 -6.74 9.14
CA THR A 252 10.30 -6.40 10.12
C THR A 252 10.86 -5.01 9.89
N THR A 253 11.16 -4.65 8.64
CA THR A 253 11.64 -3.31 8.25
C THR A 253 10.59 -2.24 8.53
N VAL A 254 9.32 -2.48 8.17
CA VAL A 254 8.22 -1.55 8.45
C VAL A 254 7.97 -1.40 9.95
N GLN A 255 8.09 -2.47 10.72
CA GLN A 255 7.96 -2.42 12.18
C GLN A 255 9.08 -1.57 12.80
N SER A 256 10.34 -1.76 12.39
CA SER A 256 11.46 -0.91 12.84
C SER A 256 11.27 0.56 12.47
N PHE A 257 10.76 0.84 11.26
CA PHE A 257 10.41 2.19 10.83
C PHE A 257 9.35 2.83 11.74
N ILE A 258 8.23 2.14 11.97
CA ILE A 258 7.15 2.64 12.83
C ILE A 258 7.66 2.85 14.25
N ARG A 259 8.45 1.92 14.79
CA ARG A 259 9.05 2.05 16.12
C ARG A 259 9.92 3.31 16.21
N TRP A 260 10.75 3.57 15.21
CA TRP A 260 11.57 4.78 15.17
C TRP A 260 10.72 6.06 15.14
N ILE A 261 9.63 6.10 14.37
CA ILE A 261 8.71 7.25 14.34
C ILE A 261 8.12 7.55 15.73
N TYR A 262 7.85 6.53 16.54
CA TYR A 262 7.30 6.72 17.88
C TYR A 262 8.33 6.96 18.97
N GLN A 263 9.45 6.25 18.92
CA GLN A 263 10.41 6.18 20.03
C GLN A 263 11.69 6.98 19.76
N GLY A 264 11.95 7.36 18.51
CA GLY A 264 13.21 7.98 18.07
C GLY A 264 14.42 7.05 18.08
N SER A 265 14.29 5.84 18.64
CA SER A 265 15.36 4.84 18.70
C SER A 265 15.37 3.96 17.45
N LEU A 266 16.55 3.81 16.86
CA LEU A 266 16.75 2.99 15.67
C LEU A 266 17.12 1.56 16.10
N THR A 267 16.23 0.61 15.81
CA THR A 267 16.44 -0.83 16.10
C THR A 267 16.43 -1.64 14.81
N TYR A 268 17.43 -2.50 14.63
CA TYR A 268 17.59 -3.38 13.47
C TYR A 268 18.38 -4.63 13.87
N GLN A 269 18.16 -5.74 13.17
CA GLN A 269 18.73 -7.05 13.46
C GLN A 269 20.05 -7.29 12.72
N ASN A 270 20.17 -6.77 11.50
CA ASN A 270 21.33 -6.96 10.64
C ASN A 270 21.46 -5.81 9.64
N ALA A 271 22.59 -5.76 8.93
CA ALA A 271 22.86 -4.74 7.93
C ALA A 271 21.86 -4.75 6.76
N ASP A 272 21.34 -5.91 6.36
CA ASP A 272 20.32 -6.02 5.30
C ASP A 272 19.05 -5.25 5.68
N GLN A 273 18.56 -5.45 6.91
CA GLN A 273 17.40 -4.72 7.43
C GLN A 273 17.69 -3.21 7.53
N LEU A 274 18.92 -2.83 7.95
CA LEU A 274 19.32 -1.42 8.03
C LEU A 274 19.34 -0.75 6.65
N TYR A 275 19.82 -1.45 5.63
CA TYR A 275 19.78 -0.97 4.25
C TYR A 275 18.35 -0.91 3.70
N ALA A 276 17.51 -1.92 3.98
CA ALA A 276 16.10 -1.87 3.63
C ALA A 276 15.38 -0.68 4.31
N LEU A 277 15.76 -0.34 5.53
CA LEU A 277 15.22 0.81 6.27
C LEU A 277 15.71 2.16 5.69
N LEU A 278 16.95 2.21 5.20
CA LEU A 278 17.47 3.34 4.42
C LEU A 278 16.62 3.55 3.16
N ASN A 279 16.33 2.50 2.42
CA ASN A 279 15.50 2.57 1.21
C ASN A 279 14.05 2.97 1.54
N LEU A 280 13.47 2.41 2.60
CA LEU A 280 12.12 2.74 3.05
C LEU A 280 12.00 4.21 3.45
N SER A 281 12.93 4.69 4.27
CA SER A 281 12.94 6.09 4.72
C SER A 281 13.15 7.05 3.56
N SER A 282 13.98 6.68 2.57
CA SER A 282 14.16 7.47 1.35
C SER A 282 12.88 7.51 0.53
N ASN A 283 12.21 6.36 0.34
CA ASN A 283 10.95 6.24 -0.41
C ASN A 283 9.82 7.08 0.21
N ILE A 284 9.67 7.05 1.53
CA ILE A 284 8.67 7.85 2.27
C ILE A 284 9.16 9.30 2.49
N SER A 285 10.39 9.62 2.08
CA SER A 285 11.02 10.93 2.26
C SER A 285 11.09 11.36 3.74
N VAL A 286 11.71 10.53 4.58
CA VAL A 286 12.04 10.79 5.98
C VAL A 286 13.56 11.02 6.10
N PRO A 287 14.06 12.24 5.83
CA PRO A 287 15.49 12.43 5.57
C PRO A 287 16.37 12.16 6.79
N SER A 288 15.87 12.46 7.99
CA SER A 288 16.62 12.25 9.24
C SER A 288 16.87 10.76 9.53
N LEU A 289 15.89 9.90 9.27
CA LEU A 289 16.07 8.45 9.40
C LEU A 289 16.98 7.90 8.29
N SER A 290 16.82 8.39 7.05
CA SER A 290 17.70 8.00 5.95
C SER A 290 19.16 8.34 6.25
N GLU A 291 19.44 9.57 6.68
CA GLU A 291 20.79 9.98 7.06
C GLU A 291 21.35 9.15 8.22
N LEU A 292 20.54 8.87 9.24
CA LEU A 292 20.97 8.03 10.37
C LEU A 292 21.33 6.60 9.94
N CYS A 293 20.51 5.98 9.08
CA CYS A 293 20.80 4.65 8.54
C CYS A 293 22.05 4.66 7.66
N LEU A 294 22.19 5.68 6.81
CA LEU A 294 23.34 5.89 5.93
C LEU A 294 24.64 6.01 6.73
N GLN A 295 24.65 6.81 7.79
CA GLN A 295 25.81 6.99 8.66
C GLN A 295 26.23 5.68 9.33
N LYS A 296 25.27 4.92 9.89
CA LYS A 296 25.57 3.64 10.53
C LYS A 296 26.16 2.63 9.55
N LEU A 297 25.58 2.49 8.36
CA LEU A 297 26.10 1.61 7.31
C LEU A 297 27.51 2.03 6.86
N HIS A 298 27.70 3.33 6.65
CA HIS A 298 28.99 3.87 6.21
C HIS A 298 30.10 3.64 7.24
N TYR A 299 29.84 3.91 8.53
CA TYR A 299 30.84 3.67 9.58
C TYR A 299 31.14 2.19 9.76
N ALA A 300 30.13 1.32 9.81
CA ALA A 300 30.34 -0.13 9.93
C ALA A 300 31.17 -0.68 8.75
N ALA A 301 30.89 -0.22 7.52
CA ALA A 301 31.67 -0.60 6.35
C ALA A 301 33.13 -0.10 6.43
N ILE A 302 33.35 1.16 6.80
CA ILE A 302 34.70 1.73 6.96
C ILE A 302 35.49 0.97 8.03
N ASP A 303 34.88 0.69 9.19
CA ASP A 303 35.57 0.03 10.29
C ASP A 303 35.93 -1.41 9.90
N THR A 304 35.04 -2.10 9.17
CA THR A 304 35.33 -3.42 8.60
C THR A 304 36.48 -3.39 7.59
N ILE A 305 36.50 -2.40 6.68
CA ILE A 305 37.60 -2.21 5.70
C ILE A 305 38.92 -1.94 6.41
N ARG A 306 38.93 -1.04 7.39
CA ARG A 306 40.14 -0.69 8.15
C ARG A 306 40.69 -1.87 8.94
N LEU A 307 39.81 -2.62 9.59
CA LEU A 307 40.20 -3.81 10.35
C LEU A 307 40.84 -4.86 9.44
N ALA A 308 40.24 -5.10 8.27
CA ALA A 308 40.79 -6.03 7.30
C ALA A 308 42.16 -5.58 6.76
N ILE A 309 42.30 -4.31 6.40
CA ILE A 309 43.59 -3.75 5.97
C ILE A 309 44.65 -3.91 7.08
N ALA A 310 44.29 -3.63 8.34
CA ALA A 310 45.20 -3.78 9.48
C ALA A 310 45.63 -5.24 9.71
N ASN A 311 44.76 -6.20 9.41
CA ASN A 311 45.04 -7.62 9.55
C ASN A 311 45.73 -8.23 8.31
N GLY A 312 45.85 -7.47 7.21
CA GLY A 312 46.33 -7.99 5.93
C GLY A 312 45.31 -8.89 5.22
N ASP A 313 44.05 -8.84 5.62
CA ASP A 313 42.96 -9.58 4.98
C ASP A 313 42.61 -8.94 3.65
N ARG A 314 42.41 -9.76 2.61
CA ARG A 314 41.93 -9.28 1.31
C ARG A 314 40.47 -8.88 1.40
N ILE A 315 40.08 -7.76 0.79
CA ILE A 315 38.68 -7.32 0.69
C ILE A 315 37.79 -8.42 0.10
N GLN A 316 38.30 -9.21 -0.84
CA GLN A 316 37.60 -10.37 -1.38
C GLN A 316 37.14 -11.33 -0.28
N ALA A 317 37.98 -11.66 0.69
CA ALA A 317 37.64 -12.60 1.77
C ALA A 317 36.49 -12.10 2.67
N LEU A 318 36.30 -10.78 2.76
CA LEU A 318 35.19 -10.16 3.50
C LEU A 318 33.89 -10.14 2.70
N LEU A 319 34.01 -10.06 1.37
CA LEU A 319 32.88 -10.15 0.45
C LEU A 319 32.49 -11.61 0.18
N GLU A 320 33.42 -12.55 0.41
CA GLU A 320 33.25 -13.98 0.21
C GLU A 320 32.08 -14.48 1.06
N PHE A 321 31.15 -15.09 0.35
CA PHE A 321 29.82 -15.46 0.80
C PHE A 321 29.81 -16.64 1.80
N GLY A 322 30.90 -16.89 2.56
CA GLY A 322 31.21 -18.20 3.13
C GLY A 322 31.69 -18.27 4.59
N SER A 323 32.03 -17.17 5.28
CA SER A 323 32.36 -17.26 6.72
C SER A 323 31.27 -16.61 7.58
N ALA A 324 30.65 -17.40 8.45
CA ALA A 324 29.40 -17.05 9.14
C ALA A 324 29.58 -16.04 10.30
N HIS A 325 30.76 -15.43 10.49
CA HIS A 325 31.12 -14.79 11.77
C HIS A 325 31.63 -13.34 11.66
N THR A 326 31.70 -12.76 10.46
CA THR A 326 32.04 -11.33 10.29
C THR A 326 30.78 -10.48 10.13
N ASP A 327 30.85 -9.24 10.63
CA ASP A 327 29.82 -8.22 10.39
C ASP A 327 29.52 -8.14 8.88
N ASN A 328 28.29 -8.50 8.51
CA ASN A 328 27.85 -8.57 7.12
C ASN A 328 27.68 -7.17 6.49
N ALA A 329 27.88 -6.08 7.26
CA ALA A 329 27.71 -4.71 6.79
C ALA A 329 28.44 -4.41 5.48
N LEU A 330 29.72 -4.79 5.36
CA LEU A 330 30.49 -4.53 4.14
C LEU A 330 29.89 -5.22 2.92
N LYS A 331 29.57 -6.51 3.04
CA LYS A 331 28.98 -7.30 1.97
C LYS A 331 27.59 -6.80 1.58
N VAL A 332 26.77 -6.39 2.55
CA VAL A 332 25.44 -5.79 2.29
C VAL A 332 25.61 -4.47 1.53
N VAL A 333 26.50 -3.58 1.99
CA VAL A 333 26.76 -2.31 1.32
C VAL A 333 27.21 -2.54 -0.11
N PHE A 334 28.21 -3.39 -0.35
CA PHE A 334 28.68 -3.69 -1.70
C PHE A 334 27.57 -4.32 -2.55
N THR A 335 26.89 -5.34 -2.05
CA THR A 335 25.87 -6.06 -2.84
C THR A 335 24.72 -5.14 -3.25
N ASN A 336 24.25 -4.27 -2.36
CA ASN A 336 23.14 -3.39 -2.67
C ASN A 336 23.58 -2.18 -3.50
N VAL A 337 24.69 -1.52 -3.16
CA VAL A 337 25.19 -0.36 -3.91
C VAL A 337 25.50 -0.71 -5.37
N LEU A 338 26.03 -1.91 -5.62
CA LEU A 338 26.35 -2.36 -6.98
C LEU A 338 25.09 -2.69 -7.79
N LYS A 339 24.02 -3.14 -7.15
CA LYS A 339 22.76 -3.55 -7.82
C LYS A 339 21.74 -2.41 -7.93
N ASP A 340 21.77 -1.47 -7.00
CA ASP A 340 20.80 -0.39 -6.92
C ASP A 340 20.95 0.57 -8.09
N LYS A 341 19.80 1.00 -8.62
CA LYS A 341 19.74 1.97 -9.72
C LYS A 341 20.13 3.38 -9.27
N ASP A 342 19.89 3.70 -8.00
CA ASP A 342 20.14 5.02 -7.41
C ASP A 342 20.73 4.85 -6.00
N PRO A 343 21.98 4.36 -5.89
CA PRO A 343 22.60 4.10 -4.60
C PRO A 343 22.95 5.42 -3.88
N PRO A 344 22.94 5.45 -2.54
CA PRO A 344 23.38 6.62 -1.79
C PRO A 344 24.81 7.01 -2.15
N LYS A 345 25.02 8.24 -2.64
CA LYS A 345 26.32 8.75 -3.14
C LYS A 345 27.50 8.47 -2.19
N ARG A 346 27.27 8.58 -0.88
CA ARG A 346 28.30 8.35 0.13
C ARG A 346 28.75 6.88 0.20
N LEU A 347 27.83 5.93 0.10
CA LEU A 347 28.16 4.50 0.05
C LEU A 347 28.72 4.12 -1.32
N LEU A 348 28.21 4.72 -2.40
CA LEU A 348 28.75 4.55 -3.75
C LEU A 348 30.24 4.94 -3.80
N GLN A 349 30.57 6.14 -3.32
CA GLN A 349 31.94 6.62 -3.27
C GLN A 349 32.84 5.69 -2.44
N LEU A 350 32.36 5.27 -1.26
CA LEU A 350 33.09 4.30 -0.41
C LEU A 350 33.39 3.00 -1.17
N VAL A 351 32.41 2.44 -1.88
CA VAL A 351 32.58 1.21 -2.66
C VAL A 351 33.57 1.43 -3.80
N ILE A 352 33.44 2.52 -4.58
CA ILE A 352 34.36 2.86 -5.67
C ILE A 352 35.78 3.02 -5.15
N ASP A 353 35.97 3.79 -4.07
CA ASP A 353 37.27 4.05 -3.50
C ASP A 353 37.93 2.78 -2.97
N THR A 354 37.16 1.93 -2.32
CA THR A 354 37.67 0.66 -1.79
C THR A 354 38.06 -0.29 -2.91
N LEU A 355 37.25 -0.36 -3.97
CA LEU A 355 37.55 -1.17 -5.15
C LEU A 355 38.79 -0.63 -5.86
N ALA A 356 38.88 0.67 -6.13
CA ALA A 356 40.02 1.23 -6.85
C ALA A 356 41.38 0.98 -6.15
N ASP A 357 41.40 0.84 -4.82
CA ASP A 357 42.63 0.50 -4.07
C ASP A 357 42.94 -0.99 -4.03
N ASN A 358 41.91 -1.85 -4.11
CA ASN A 358 42.03 -3.28 -3.79
C ASN A 358 41.58 -4.21 -4.92
N LEU A 359 41.24 -3.69 -6.10
CA LEU A 359 40.75 -4.49 -7.22
C LEU A 359 41.87 -5.34 -7.82
N ASP A 360 41.73 -6.65 -7.68
CA ASP A 360 42.51 -7.64 -8.42
C ASP A 360 41.63 -8.39 -9.43
N MET A 361 42.25 -9.26 -10.22
CA MET A 361 41.56 -10.02 -11.27
C MET A 361 40.54 -11.01 -10.70
N GLU A 362 40.77 -11.54 -9.50
CA GLU A 362 39.87 -12.48 -8.84
C GLU A 362 38.61 -11.76 -8.36
N LEU A 363 38.76 -10.65 -7.65
CA LEU A 363 37.67 -9.80 -7.21
C LEU A 363 36.85 -9.26 -8.40
N TRP A 364 37.52 -8.80 -9.46
CA TRP A 364 36.83 -8.36 -10.69
C TRP A 364 35.97 -9.46 -11.32
N ALA A 365 36.48 -10.70 -11.38
CA ALA A 365 35.74 -11.82 -11.94
C ALA A 365 34.41 -12.08 -11.21
N HIS A 366 34.37 -11.82 -9.90
CA HIS A 366 33.16 -11.93 -9.09
C HIS A 366 32.21 -10.74 -9.28
N LEU A 367 32.75 -9.52 -9.38
CA LEU A 367 31.94 -8.30 -9.41
C LEU A 367 31.43 -7.90 -10.80
N ARG A 368 32.06 -8.36 -11.89
CA ARG A 368 31.74 -7.93 -13.27
C ARG A 368 30.27 -8.09 -13.68
N ASN A 369 29.54 -9.02 -13.07
CA ASN A 369 28.12 -9.26 -13.36
C ASN A 369 27.18 -8.38 -12.52
N LEU A 370 27.70 -7.77 -11.46
CA LEU A 370 26.97 -6.86 -10.58
C LEU A 370 27.22 -5.39 -10.95
N ILE A 371 28.42 -5.08 -11.44
CA ILE A 371 28.82 -3.73 -11.84
C ILE A 371 28.18 -3.38 -13.18
N GLY A 372 27.26 -2.41 -13.17
CA GLY A 372 26.73 -1.80 -14.40
C GLY A 372 27.79 -1.01 -15.16
N HIS A 373 27.58 -0.79 -16.47
CA HIS A 373 28.55 -0.11 -17.34
C HIS A 373 28.98 1.27 -16.81
N GLU A 374 28.04 2.07 -16.32
CA GLU A 374 28.31 3.40 -15.77
C GLU A 374 29.25 3.34 -14.56
N LEU A 375 29.00 2.40 -13.64
CA LEU A 375 29.84 2.22 -12.47
C LEU A 375 31.23 1.68 -12.83
N ALA A 376 31.32 0.82 -13.85
CA ALA A 376 32.61 0.36 -14.36
C ALA A 376 33.45 1.52 -14.90
N LEU A 377 32.83 2.48 -15.61
CA LEU A 377 33.53 3.67 -16.09
C LEU A 377 34.03 4.54 -14.93
N GLN A 378 33.19 4.82 -13.93
CA GLN A 378 33.60 5.59 -12.75
C GLN A 378 34.76 4.91 -12.00
N LEU A 379 34.72 3.58 -11.89
CA LEU A 379 35.80 2.82 -11.26
C LEU A 379 37.11 2.95 -12.04
N ILE A 380 37.07 2.85 -13.38
CA ILE A 380 38.25 3.01 -14.24
C ILE A 380 38.84 4.43 -14.10
N GLU A 381 37.99 5.45 -14.08
CA GLU A 381 38.41 6.85 -13.89
C GLU A 381 39.19 7.02 -12.56
N VAL A 382 38.61 6.58 -11.45
CA VAL A 382 39.27 6.67 -10.13
C VAL A 382 40.59 5.86 -10.08
N MET A 383 40.64 4.71 -10.74
CA MET A 383 41.87 3.92 -10.83
C MET A 383 42.97 4.63 -11.64
N ILE A 384 42.63 5.29 -12.75
CA ILE A 384 43.57 6.05 -13.58
C ILE A 384 44.12 7.24 -12.79
N ASP A 385 43.26 8.01 -12.13
CA ASP A 385 43.65 9.18 -11.33
C ASP A 385 44.65 8.79 -10.23
N ARG A 386 44.40 7.67 -9.54
CA ARG A 386 45.30 7.15 -8.50
C ARG A 386 46.64 6.66 -9.06
N GLN A 387 46.67 6.10 -10.27
CA GLN A 387 47.91 5.71 -10.93
C GLN A 387 48.76 6.93 -11.31
N GLN A 388 48.14 8.02 -11.78
CA GLN A 388 48.83 9.27 -12.08
C GLN A 388 49.46 9.87 -10.81
N ILE A 389 48.70 9.93 -9.71
CA ILE A 389 49.21 10.43 -8.42
C ILE A 389 50.40 9.61 -7.91
N LYS A 390 50.35 8.26 -8.04
CA LYS A 390 51.47 7.39 -7.64
C LYS A 390 52.72 7.60 -8.49
N ALA A 391 52.56 7.88 -9.79
CA ALA A 391 53.67 8.16 -10.69
C ALA A 391 54.34 9.51 -10.37
N GLU A 392 53.56 10.54 -10.08
CA GLU A 392 54.07 11.87 -9.73
C GLU A 392 54.75 11.90 -8.35
N GLY A 393 54.22 11.16 -7.37
CA GLY A 393 54.79 11.08 -6.02
C GLY A 393 56.05 10.20 -5.89
N SER A 394 56.45 9.51 -6.95
CA SER A 394 57.66 8.65 -6.98
C SER A 394 58.87 9.32 -7.64
N CYS A 395 58.72 10.55 -8.14
CA CYS A 395 59.79 11.41 -8.63
C CYS A 395 60.30 12.31 -7.50
#